data_AF-Q1ZTY0-F1
#
_entry.id   AF-Q1ZTY0-F1
#
_cell.length_a   1.000
_cell.length_b   1.000
_cell.length_c   1.000
_cell.angle_alpha   90.00
_cell.angle_beta   90.00
_cell.angle_gamma   90.00
#
_symmetry.space_group_name_H-M   'P 1'
#
loop_
_entity.id
_entity.type
_entity.pdbx_description
1 polymer ?
#
loop_
_entity_poly.entity_id
_entity_poly.type
_entity_poly.pdbx_seq_one_letter_code
_entity_poly.pdbx_strand_id
1 'polypeptide(L)'
;MVAKKQQQNSLADGELFSFEVAFQPNQNNFNSSLYQTEFKRVIELASTYGGAVITVEGHSDPLKYLRSKKKGETGVVLNRIKQSNRNISLSRAQSVKQSVLTYATDQGIALDASQFALVGHGFGNPKTGMCGNEPCAPATESEWRSNMRVVFRIIQLEAESDVFQPL
;
A
#
# COMPACT_ATOMS: atom_id res chain seq x y z
N MET A 1 -3.51 -21.24 0.28
CA MET A 1 -3.04 -20.43 -0.87
C MET A 1 -4.17 -19.77 -1.68
N VAL A 2 -5.44 -20.10 -1.40
CA VAL A 2 -6.62 -19.52 -2.08
C VAL A 2 -6.95 -18.10 -1.57
N ALA A 3 -6.82 -17.85 -0.26
CA ALA A 3 -7.14 -16.54 0.35
C ALA A 3 -6.29 -15.36 -0.17
N LYS A 4 -5.02 -15.58 -0.53
CA LYS A 4 -4.14 -14.53 -1.10
C LYS A 4 -4.44 -14.21 -2.57
N LYS A 5 -4.97 -15.17 -3.33
CA LYS A 5 -5.39 -14.96 -4.72
C LYS A 5 -6.74 -14.27 -4.79
N GLN A 6 -7.66 -14.60 -3.89
CA GLN A 6 -8.95 -13.92 -3.78
C GLN A 6 -8.79 -12.44 -3.42
N GLN A 7 -7.89 -12.10 -2.49
CA GLN A 7 -7.59 -10.70 -2.15
C GLN A 7 -6.96 -9.88 -3.28
N GLN A 8 -6.31 -10.49 -4.29
CA GLN A 8 -5.74 -9.74 -5.41
C GLN A 8 -6.71 -9.58 -6.58
N ASN A 9 -7.63 -10.53 -6.78
CA ASN A 9 -8.63 -10.46 -7.84
C ASN A 9 -9.91 -9.71 -7.42
N SER A 10 -10.30 -9.75 -6.13
CA SER A 10 -11.48 -9.02 -5.64
C SER A 10 -11.28 -7.50 -5.54
N LEU A 11 -10.04 -7.02 -5.72
CA LEU A 11 -9.76 -5.59 -5.79
C LEU A 11 -10.19 -5.00 -7.13
N ALA A 12 -10.26 -5.79 -8.20
CA ALA A 12 -10.61 -5.28 -9.52
C ALA A 12 -12.12 -5.00 -9.71
N ASP A 13 -13.00 -5.74 -9.02
CA ASP A 13 -14.46 -5.64 -9.19
C ASP A 13 -15.12 -4.56 -8.31
N GLY A 14 -14.36 -3.84 -7.47
CA GLY A 14 -14.89 -2.80 -6.58
C GLY A 14 -13.97 -1.61 -6.29
N GLU A 15 -12.79 -1.54 -6.93
CA GLU A 15 -11.91 -0.38 -6.80
C GLU A 15 -12.51 0.83 -7.50
N LEU A 16 -12.93 1.82 -6.71
CA LEU A 16 -13.46 3.08 -7.21
C LEU A 16 -12.33 4.04 -7.63
N PHE A 17 -11.24 4.04 -6.87
CA PHE A 17 -10.15 5.00 -7.03
C PHE A 17 -8.85 4.52 -6.39
N SER A 18 -7.71 4.85 -7.01
CA SER A 18 -6.40 4.74 -6.38
C SER A 18 -5.49 5.91 -6.72
N PHE A 19 -4.61 6.23 -5.77
CA PHE A 19 -3.56 7.23 -5.94
C PHE A 19 -2.37 6.90 -5.04
N GLU A 20 -1.24 7.58 -5.26
CA GLU A 20 0.03 7.24 -4.62
C GLU A 20 0.65 8.42 -3.89
N VAL A 21 1.28 8.12 -2.75
CA VAL A 21 2.15 9.03 -1.99
C VAL A 21 3.58 8.51 -2.09
N ALA A 22 4.43 9.26 -2.80
CA ALA A 22 5.85 8.96 -2.92
C ALA A 22 6.62 9.44 -1.67
N PHE A 23 7.67 8.70 -1.28
CA PHE A 23 8.52 9.06 -0.15
C PHE A 23 10.00 8.85 -0.41
N GLN A 24 10.82 9.55 0.36
CA GLN A 24 12.27 9.45 0.29
C GLN A 24 12.78 8.18 1.00
N PRO A 25 13.96 7.66 0.62
CA PRO A 25 14.58 6.54 1.30
C PRO A 25 14.67 6.78 2.81
N ASN A 26 14.32 5.76 3.61
CA ASN A 26 14.32 5.81 5.09
C ASN A 26 13.38 6.85 5.72
N GLN A 27 12.50 7.49 4.94
CA GLN A 27 11.46 8.34 5.47
C GLN A 27 10.40 7.46 6.17
N ASN A 28 10.18 7.74 7.47
CA ASN A 28 9.15 7.10 8.28
C ASN A 28 8.17 8.12 8.91
N ASN A 29 8.46 9.41 8.74
CA ASN A 29 7.60 10.52 9.16
C ASN A 29 6.97 11.17 7.92
N PHE A 30 5.66 11.40 7.98
CA PHE A 30 4.86 11.92 6.86
C PHE A 30 4.13 13.16 7.36
N ASN A 31 4.70 14.33 7.06
CA ASN A 31 4.11 15.60 7.46
C ASN A 31 2.88 15.89 6.58
N SER A 32 1.73 16.15 7.20
CA SER A 32 0.48 16.46 6.50
C SER A 32 0.60 17.66 5.56
N SER A 33 1.44 18.63 5.87
CA SER A 33 1.68 19.80 5.03
C SER A 33 2.27 19.48 3.66
N LEU A 34 2.97 18.33 3.53
CA LEU A 34 3.58 17.92 2.26
C LEU A 34 2.60 17.16 1.34
N TYR A 35 1.51 16.64 1.89
CA TYR A 35 0.60 15.71 1.22
C TYR A 35 -0.87 16.14 1.34
N GLN A 36 -1.11 17.44 1.53
CA GLN A 36 -2.45 17.97 1.80
C GLN A 36 -3.43 17.66 0.68
N THR A 37 -3.00 17.75 -0.58
CA THR A 37 -3.85 17.50 -1.75
C THR A 37 -4.35 16.05 -1.74
N GLU A 38 -3.44 15.11 -1.56
CA GLU A 38 -3.71 13.69 -1.49
C GLU A 38 -4.59 13.37 -0.27
N PHE A 39 -4.30 13.97 0.89
CA PHE A 39 -5.06 13.72 2.11
C PHE A 39 -6.48 14.26 2.04
N LYS A 40 -6.69 15.46 1.47
CA LYS A 40 -8.03 15.99 1.20
C LYS A 40 -8.83 15.03 0.33
N ARG A 41 -8.20 14.45 -0.69
CA ARG A 41 -8.86 13.49 -1.58
C ARG A 41 -9.27 12.22 -0.83
N VAL A 42 -8.43 11.69 0.07
CA VAL A 42 -8.82 10.55 0.94
C VAL A 42 -10.01 10.90 1.81
N ILE A 43 -9.98 12.06 2.46
CA ILE A 43 -11.02 12.49 3.39
C ILE A 43 -12.37 12.64 2.66
N GLU A 44 -12.35 13.26 1.48
CA GLU A 44 -13.54 13.43 0.63
C GLU A 44 -14.14 12.06 0.26
N LEU A 45 -13.31 11.12 -0.19
CA LEU A 45 -13.77 9.80 -0.61
C LEU A 45 -14.26 8.98 0.59
N ALA A 46 -13.54 8.99 1.71
CA ALA A 46 -13.94 8.32 2.95
C ALA A 46 -15.30 8.82 3.47
N SER A 47 -15.54 10.13 3.39
CA SER A 47 -16.79 10.75 3.84
C SER A 47 -17.95 10.51 2.86
N THR A 48 -17.66 10.40 1.57
CA THR A 48 -18.68 10.19 0.51
C THR A 48 -19.17 8.74 0.50
N TYR A 49 -18.27 7.77 0.70
CA TYR A 49 -18.58 6.36 0.60
C TYR A 49 -18.62 5.71 1.98
N GLY A 50 -19.75 5.85 2.68
CA GLY A 50 -19.95 5.35 4.05
C GLY A 50 -19.75 3.83 4.25
N GLY A 51 -19.72 3.04 3.16
CA GLY A 51 -19.43 1.60 3.16
C GLY A 51 -18.09 1.21 2.50
N ALA A 52 -17.24 2.18 2.14
CA ALA A 52 -15.98 1.86 1.48
C ALA A 52 -14.91 1.42 2.49
N VAL A 53 -14.12 0.43 2.08
CA VAL A 53 -12.86 0.05 2.73
C VAL A 53 -11.73 0.72 1.99
N ILE A 54 -10.90 1.45 2.73
CA ILE A 54 -9.72 2.13 2.21
C ILE A 54 -8.50 1.29 2.57
N THR A 55 -7.84 0.70 1.58
CA THR A 55 -6.54 0.07 1.79
C THR A 55 -5.43 1.10 1.70
N VAL A 56 -4.49 1.04 2.64
CA VAL A 56 -3.24 1.80 2.64
C VAL A 56 -2.11 0.81 2.45
N GLU A 57 -1.55 0.79 1.25
CA GLU A 57 -0.64 -0.23 0.76
C GLU A 57 0.78 0.30 0.69
N GLY A 58 1.63 -0.14 1.62
CA GLY A 58 3.04 0.22 1.62
C GLY A 58 3.86 -0.64 0.66
N HIS A 59 4.72 0.00 -0.12
CA HIS A 59 5.69 -0.65 -0.98
C HIS A 59 7.13 -0.29 -0.59
N SER A 60 8.08 -1.11 -1.01
CA SER A 60 9.51 -0.89 -0.82
C SER A 60 10.27 -1.35 -2.05
N ASP A 61 11.43 -0.75 -2.27
CA ASP A 61 12.26 -1.06 -3.41
C ASP A 61 13.02 -2.41 -3.25
N PRO A 62 13.13 -3.24 -4.32
CA PRO A 62 13.79 -4.54 -4.28
C PRO A 62 15.33 -4.52 -4.29
N LEU A 63 16.00 -3.38 -4.51
CA LEU A 63 17.42 -3.32 -4.85
C LEU A 63 18.33 -3.98 -3.81
N LYS A 64 18.04 -3.82 -2.51
CA LYS A 64 18.82 -4.47 -1.45
C LYS A 64 18.75 -6.00 -1.56
N TYR A 65 17.55 -6.53 -1.76
CA TYR A 65 17.32 -7.97 -1.93
C TYR A 65 18.04 -8.49 -3.19
N LEU A 66 17.91 -7.79 -4.32
CA LEU A 66 18.53 -8.18 -5.58
C LEU A 66 20.06 -8.15 -5.49
N ARG A 67 20.64 -7.14 -4.83
CA ARG A 67 22.09 -7.06 -4.58
C ARG A 67 22.57 -8.21 -3.69
N SER A 68 21.86 -8.52 -2.61
CA SER A 68 22.18 -9.65 -1.74
C SER A 68 22.13 -10.98 -2.49
N LYS A 69 21.09 -11.20 -3.31
CA LYS A 69 20.98 -12.40 -4.13
C LYS A 69 22.12 -12.51 -5.15
N LYS A 70 22.48 -11.41 -5.82
CA LYS A 70 23.61 -11.37 -6.77
C LYS A 70 24.97 -11.66 -6.10
N LYS A 71 25.11 -11.35 -4.80
CA LYS A 71 26.30 -11.67 -4.00
C LYS A 71 26.37 -13.14 -3.55
N GLY A 72 25.35 -13.94 -3.82
CA GLY A 72 25.31 -15.36 -3.41
C GLY A 72 24.73 -15.61 -2.01
N GLU A 73 24.06 -14.62 -1.40
CA GLU A 73 23.37 -14.82 -0.12
C GLU A 73 22.29 -15.90 -0.22
N THR A 74 22.13 -16.69 0.84
CA THR A 74 21.25 -17.88 0.83
C THR A 74 19.87 -17.60 1.46
N GLY A 75 18.99 -18.60 1.38
CA GLY A 75 17.56 -18.48 1.68
C GLY A 75 17.23 -17.87 3.06
N VAL A 76 18.01 -18.12 4.11
CA VAL A 76 17.75 -17.55 5.44
C VAL A 76 17.92 -16.03 5.44
N VAL A 77 19.01 -15.53 4.86
CA VAL A 77 19.30 -14.09 4.76
C VAL A 77 18.29 -13.41 3.83
N LEU A 78 18.03 -14.00 2.66
CA LEU A 78 17.08 -13.47 1.70
C LEU A 78 15.65 -13.41 2.25
N ASN A 79 15.20 -14.44 2.97
CA ASN A 79 13.90 -14.45 3.64
C ASN A 79 13.79 -13.38 4.72
N ARG A 80 14.86 -13.17 5.50
CA ARG A 80 14.91 -12.09 6.49
C ARG A 80 14.80 -10.71 5.84
N ILE A 81 15.50 -10.48 4.71
CA ILE A 81 15.38 -9.23 3.94
C ILE A 81 13.95 -9.05 3.43
N LYS A 82 13.33 -10.10 2.89
CA LYS A 82 11.94 -10.08 2.41
C LYS A 82 10.95 -9.73 3.52
N GLN A 83 11.07 -10.37 4.68
CA GLN A 83 10.19 -10.09 5.82
C GLN A 83 10.41 -8.68 6.37
N SER A 84 11.66 -8.23 6.50
CA SER A 84 11.99 -6.87 6.93
C SER A 84 11.38 -5.82 6.00
N ASN A 85 11.41 -6.05 4.68
CA ASN A 85 10.76 -5.17 3.71
C ASN A 85 9.24 -5.13 3.85
N ARG A 86 8.59 -6.26 4.15
CA ARG A 86 7.14 -6.26 4.44
C ARG A 86 6.83 -5.45 5.69
N ASN A 87 7.58 -5.67 6.76
CA ASN A 87 7.37 -4.96 8.04
C ASN A 87 7.55 -3.45 7.89
N ILE A 88 8.63 -2.98 7.24
CA ILE A 88 8.87 -1.55 7.05
C ILE A 88 7.81 -0.91 6.15
N SER A 89 7.38 -1.62 5.10
CA SER A 89 6.31 -1.12 4.23
C SER A 89 4.97 -0.99 4.97
N LEU A 90 4.64 -1.95 5.85
CA LEU A 90 3.45 -1.89 6.69
C LEU A 90 3.53 -0.74 7.70
N SER A 91 4.69 -0.56 8.35
CA SER A 91 4.91 0.55 9.27
C SER A 91 4.74 1.91 8.59
N ARG A 92 5.21 2.06 7.34
CA ARG A 92 4.99 3.29 6.56
C ARG A 92 3.53 3.51 6.21
N ALA A 93 2.81 2.46 5.82
CA ALA A 93 1.36 2.54 5.60
C ALA A 93 0.63 3.00 6.88
N GLN A 94 1.04 2.49 8.04
CA GLN A 94 0.51 2.92 9.34
C GLN A 94 0.80 4.40 9.62
N SER A 95 2.05 4.86 9.40
CA SER A 95 2.40 6.27 9.58
C SER A 95 1.57 7.18 8.67
N VAL A 96 1.40 6.80 7.39
CA VAL A 96 0.59 7.56 6.43
C VAL A 96 -0.89 7.59 6.84
N LYS A 97 -1.47 6.46 7.28
CA LYS A 97 -2.83 6.41 7.85
C LYS A 97 -2.96 7.40 9.02
N GLN A 98 -2.00 7.39 9.95
CA GLN A 98 -2.04 8.28 11.10
C GLN A 98 -1.99 9.76 10.68
N SER A 99 -1.14 10.10 9.71
CA SER A 99 -1.04 11.46 9.19
C SER A 99 -2.34 11.93 8.52
N VAL A 100 -3.05 11.04 7.80
CA VAL A 100 -4.37 11.34 7.23
C VAL A 100 -5.39 11.60 8.34
N LEU A 101 -5.47 10.74 9.35
CA LEU A 101 -6.42 10.88 10.46
C LEU A 101 -6.18 12.17 11.26
N THR A 102 -4.92 12.48 11.54
CA THR A 102 -4.52 13.74 12.19
C THR A 102 -4.92 14.93 11.32
N TYR A 103 -4.60 14.90 10.02
CA TYR A 103 -4.98 15.98 9.11
C TYR A 103 -6.50 16.17 9.02
N ALA A 104 -7.28 15.09 8.98
CA ALA A 104 -8.74 15.16 8.98
C ALA A 104 -9.28 15.81 10.25
N THR A 105 -8.73 15.41 11.41
CA THR A 105 -9.09 15.98 12.72
C THR A 105 -8.78 17.48 12.78
N ASP A 106 -7.62 17.89 12.26
CA ASP A 106 -7.24 19.30 12.16
C ASP A 106 -8.15 20.12 11.23
N GLN A 107 -8.82 19.47 10.27
CA GLN A 107 -9.84 20.07 9.40
C GLN A 107 -11.25 19.97 9.99
N GLY A 108 -11.42 19.46 11.21
CA GLY A 108 -12.72 19.28 11.86
C GLY A 108 -13.56 18.13 11.30
N ILE A 109 -12.93 17.19 10.58
CA ILE A 109 -13.59 16.04 9.98
C ILE A 109 -13.21 14.78 10.76
N ALA A 110 -14.22 14.11 11.33
CA ALA A 110 -14.04 12.84 12.00
C ALA A 110 -14.11 11.69 10.98
N LEU A 111 -12.97 11.05 10.73
CA LEU A 111 -12.92 9.82 9.93
C LEU A 111 -12.98 8.58 10.83
N ASP A 112 -13.70 7.56 10.39
CA ASP A 112 -13.66 6.27 11.06
C ASP A 112 -12.36 5.52 10.71
N ALA A 113 -11.48 5.38 11.69
CA ALA A 113 -10.22 4.66 11.54
C ALA A 113 -10.41 3.17 11.17
N SER A 114 -11.60 2.59 11.41
CA SER A 114 -11.94 1.21 11.06
C SER A 114 -12.07 0.99 9.55
N GLN A 115 -12.41 2.05 8.80
CA GLN A 115 -12.49 2.01 7.32
C GLN A 115 -11.11 1.82 6.68
N PHE A 116 -10.02 2.04 7.41
CA PHE A 116 -8.65 1.97 6.88
C PHE A 116 -7.97 0.63 7.20
N ALA A 117 -7.82 -0.21 6.17
CA ALA A 117 -7.03 -1.43 6.22
C ALA A 117 -5.57 -1.18 5.82
N LEU A 118 -4.61 -1.77 6.54
CA LEU A 118 -3.18 -1.60 6.28
C LEU A 118 -2.59 -2.83 5.58
N VAL A 119 -1.81 -2.62 4.54
CA VAL A 119 -1.13 -3.70 3.81
C VAL A 119 0.34 -3.36 3.62
N GLY A 120 1.23 -4.30 3.93
CA GLY A 120 2.67 -4.18 3.67
C GLY A 120 3.13 -5.14 2.58
N HIS A 121 3.27 -4.67 1.35
CA HIS A 121 3.72 -5.52 0.23
C HIS A 121 5.23 -5.77 0.24
N GLY A 122 6.00 -4.93 0.94
CA GLY A 122 7.45 -4.85 0.76
C GLY A 122 7.76 -4.61 -0.73
N PHE A 123 8.65 -5.40 -1.30
CA PHE A 123 8.95 -5.38 -2.72
C PHE A 123 8.14 -6.39 -3.55
N GLY A 124 7.01 -6.89 -3.02
CA GLY A 124 6.22 -7.94 -3.67
C GLY A 124 5.46 -7.50 -4.92
N ASN A 125 5.15 -6.21 -5.04
CA ASN A 125 4.48 -5.58 -6.18
C ASN A 125 5.27 -4.31 -6.60
N PRO A 126 6.47 -4.46 -7.18
CA PRO A 126 7.29 -3.32 -7.60
C PRO A 126 6.68 -2.64 -8.83
N LYS A 127 6.89 -1.33 -8.96
CA LYS A 127 6.53 -0.56 -10.16
C LYS A 127 7.37 -0.94 -11.37
N THR A 128 8.60 -1.40 -11.13
CA THR A 128 9.49 -1.91 -12.18
C THR A 128 9.06 -3.27 -12.74
N GLY A 129 8.00 -3.89 -12.21
CA GLY A 129 7.47 -5.17 -12.67
C GLY A 129 8.22 -6.39 -12.14
N MET A 130 7.75 -7.57 -12.56
CA MET A 130 8.29 -8.87 -12.16
C MET A 130 9.05 -9.51 -13.32
N CYS A 131 10.27 -9.97 -13.05
CA CYS A 131 11.17 -10.66 -13.95
C CYS A 131 11.17 -12.15 -13.58
N GLY A 132 10.14 -12.86 -14.04
CA GLY A 132 9.82 -14.21 -13.57
C GLY A 132 9.24 -14.18 -12.15
N ASN A 133 9.82 -14.97 -11.24
CA ASN A 133 9.38 -15.03 -9.83
C ASN A 133 10.04 -13.97 -8.93
N GLU A 134 10.84 -13.08 -9.51
CA GLU A 134 11.63 -12.07 -8.80
C GLU A 134 11.26 -10.67 -9.29
N PRO A 135 11.40 -9.63 -8.45
CA PRO A 135 11.20 -8.27 -8.91
C PRO A 135 12.26 -7.88 -9.95
N CYS A 136 11.86 -7.15 -10.99
CA CYS A 136 12.80 -6.58 -11.94
C CYS A 136 13.70 -5.55 -11.26
N ALA A 137 15.00 -5.59 -11.59
CA ALA A 137 15.96 -4.63 -11.06
C ALA A 137 15.67 -3.23 -11.64
N PRO A 138 15.58 -2.18 -10.80
CA PRO A 138 15.49 -0.81 -11.31
C PRO A 138 16.77 -0.47 -12.09
N ALA A 139 16.60 0.02 -13.32
CA ALA A 139 17.68 0.45 -14.20
C ALA A 139 18.16 1.87 -13.89
N THR A 140 17.29 2.71 -13.34
CA THR A 140 17.58 4.12 -13.04
C THR A 140 17.25 4.48 -11.59
N GLU A 141 17.82 5.60 -11.10
CA GLU A 141 17.45 6.14 -9.79
C GLU A 141 15.97 6.53 -9.74
N SER A 142 15.40 7.00 -10.85
CA SER A 142 13.98 7.33 -10.94
C SER A 142 13.09 6.10 -10.73
N GLU A 143 13.42 4.98 -11.41
CA GLU A 143 12.73 3.71 -11.21
C GLU A 143 12.87 3.19 -9.78
N TRP A 144 14.07 3.26 -9.23
CA TRP A 144 14.35 2.91 -7.84
C TRP A 144 13.48 3.70 -6.87
N ARG A 145 13.36 5.01 -7.08
CA ARG A 145 12.50 5.90 -6.28
C ARG A 145 11.01 5.60 -6.46
N SER A 146 10.59 5.27 -7.69
CA SER A 146 9.19 4.96 -7.98
C SER A 146 8.65 3.75 -7.21
N ASN A 147 9.51 2.82 -6.81
CA ASN A 147 9.11 1.65 -6.01
C ASN A 147 8.76 2.01 -4.55
N MET A 148 9.25 3.15 -4.05
CA MET A 148 9.06 3.63 -2.68
C MET A 148 7.82 4.52 -2.59
N ARG A 149 6.67 3.87 -2.39
CA ARG A 149 5.36 4.54 -2.37
C ARG A 149 4.40 3.90 -1.39
N VAL A 150 3.40 4.68 -0.98
CA VAL A 150 2.17 4.18 -0.36
C VAL A 150 1.04 4.39 -1.36
N VAL A 151 0.25 3.36 -1.61
CA VAL A 151 -0.91 3.44 -2.50
C VAL A 151 -2.17 3.40 -1.64
N PHE A 152 -3.07 4.33 -1.87
CA PHE A 152 -4.42 4.25 -1.33
C PHE A 152 -5.31 3.61 -2.38
N ARG A 153 -6.10 2.62 -1.99
CA ARG A 153 -7.22 2.12 -2.81
C ARG A 153 -8.50 2.26 -2.02
N ILE A 154 -9.56 2.68 -2.69
CA ILE A 154 -10.88 2.76 -2.11
C ILE A 154 -11.73 1.72 -2.80
N ILE A 155 -12.23 0.78 -2.00
CA ILE A 155 -12.99 -0.35 -2.46
C ILE A 155 -14.40 -0.20 -1.90
N GLN A 156 -15.40 -0.13 -2.77
CA GLN A 156 -16.78 -0.20 -2.33
C GLN A 156 -17.08 -1.64 -1.93
N LEU A 157 -17.46 -1.85 -0.68
CA LEU A 157 -17.93 -3.15 -0.22
C LEU A 157 -19.46 -3.14 -0.28
N GLU A 158 -20.02 -3.78 -1.29
CA GLU A 158 -21.46 -4.09 -1.30
C GLU A 158 -21.74 -5.14 -0.21
N ALA A 159 -22.56 -4.77 0.77
CA ALA A 159 -22.85 -5.62 1.92
C ALA A 159 -23.98 -6.61 1.64
N GLU A 160 -24.83 -6.31 0.65
CA GLU A 160 -25.98 -7.12 0.27
C GLU A 160 -25.69 -7.92 -0.99
N SER A 161 -26.33 -9.07 -1.12
CA SER A 161 -26.22 -9.85 -2.35
C SER A 161 -27.11 -9.21 -3.41
N ASP A 162 -26.53 -8.87 -4.57
CA ASP A 162 -27.29 -8.40 -5.72
C ASP A 162 -28.22 -9.49 -6.29
N VAL A 163 -27.98 -10.75 -5.92
CA VAL A 163 -28.75 -11.91 -6.37
C VAL A 163 -29.01 -12.85 -5.19
N PHE A 164 -30.27 -13.20 -4.96
CA PHE A 164 -30.61 -14.21 -3.98
C PHE A 164 -30.12 -15.60 -4.43
N GLN A 165 -29.22 -16.22 -3.65
CA GLN A 165 -28.87 -17.63 -3.73
C GLN A 165 -29.05 -18.26 -2.34
N PRO A 166 -29.88 -19.30 -2.19
CA PRO A 166 -30.02 -20.00 -0.91
C PRO A 166 -28.72 -20.75 -0.58
N LEU A 167 -28.46 -20.91 0.73
CA LEU A 167 -27.29 -21.59 1.27
C LEU A 167 -27.32 -23.11 1.02
#